data_AF-A0A2V9QYX2-F1
#
_entry.id   AF-A0A2V9QYX2-F1
#
_cell.length_a   1.000
_cell.length_b   1.000
_cell.length_c   1.000
_cell.angle_alpha   90.00
_cell.angle_beta   90.00
_cell.angle_gamma   90.00
#
_symmetry.space_group_name_H-M   'P 1'
#
loop_
_entity.id
_entity.type
_entity.pdbx_description
1 polymer ?
#
loop_
_entity_poly.entity_id
_entity_poly.type
_entity_poly.pdbx_seq_one_letter_code
_entity_poly.pdbx_strand_id
1 'polypeptide(L)'
;MRTYLQAIRFLGCRADFVTLMSPGVNAPPEFRRELEAEAQGLPVQLVSYVDDSMSHIAAADLVVSMAGYNTLSEVLSLRKKALIVPRAGPSVEQTTRARLLAKRGLIDVIEPKDLFPENLAERLLLDLQRSDYPAYDEPIDTRGARHAAIRLSELIRY
;
A
#
# COMPACT_ATOMS: atom_id res chain seq x y z
N MET A 1 6.82 8.99 1.72
CA MET A 1 8.17 8.37 1.63
C MET A 1 9.13 9.00 2.62
N ARG A 2 9.45 10.30 2.56
CA ARG A 2 10.27 10.95 3.62
C ARG A 2 9.72 10.74 5.04
N THR A 3 8.41 10.96 5.24
CA THR A 3 7.74 10.67 6.52
C THR A 3 7.88 9.21 6.95
N TYR A 4 7.94 8.27 6.01
CA TYR A 4 8.16 6.85 6.30
C TYR A 4 9.59 6.63 6.81
N LEU A 5 10.60 7.18 6.14
CA LEU A 5 11.99 7.08 6.60
C LEU A 5 12.18 7.71 7.99
N GLN A 6 11.52 8.84 8.24
CA GLN A 6 11.47 9.47 9.57
C GLN A 6 10.79 8.58 10.61
N ALA A 7 9.68 7.90 10.25
CA ALA A 7 9.01 6.95 11.13
C ALA A 7 9.92 5.75 11.48
N ILE A 8 10.64 5.18 10.50
CA ILE A 8 11.61 4.10 10.76
C ILE A 8 12.74 4.59 11.67
N ARG A 9 13.24 5.80 11.45
CA ARG A 9 14.25 6.41 12.31
C ARG A 9 13.73 6.63 13.74
N PHE A 10 12.48 7.04 13.89
CA PHE A 10 11.80 7.20 15.17
C PHE A 10 11.58 5.86 15.90
N LEU A 11 11.34 4.78 15.16
CA LEU A 11 11.22 3.44 15.72
C LEU A 11 12.56 2.93 16.30
N GLY A 12 13.68 3.24 15.64
CA GLY A 12 15.00 2.78 16.06
C GLY A 12 15.07 1.25 16.10
N CYS A 13 15.51 0.68 17.22
CA CYS A 13 15.59 -0.78 17.41
C CYS A 13 14.23 -1.50 17.39
N ARG A 14 13.11 -0.77 17.49
CA ARG A 14 11.75 -1.34 17.37
C ARG A 14 11.36 -1.64 15.93
N ALA A 15 12.10 -1.14 14.93
CA ALA A 15 11.91 -1.52 13.54
C ALA A 15 12.65 -2.85 13.27
N ASP A 16 12.08 -3.95 13.76
CA ASP A 16 12.59 -5.32 13.61
C ASP A 16 12.17 -5.97 12.27
N PHE A 17 11.73 -5.15 11.32
CA PHE A 17 11.30 -5.55 9.99
C PHE A 17 12.10 -4.82 8.90
N VAL A 18 12.12 -5.40 7.70
CA VAL A 18 12.75 -4.80 6.52
C VAL A 18 11.71 -4.15 5.63
N THR A 19 12.07 -3.04 5.01
CA THR A 19 11.21 -2.35 4.03
C THR A 19 11.78 -2.45 2.64
N LEU A 20 10.96 -2.87 1.68
CA LEU A 20 11.22 -2.65 0.26
C LEU A 20 10.43 -1.42 -0.20
N MET A 21 11.12 -0.37 -0.63
CA MET A 21 10.51 0.90 -1.02
C MET A 21 10.75 1.19 -2.51
N SER A 22 9.66 1.43 -3.26
CA SER A 22 9.75 1.93 -4.63
C SER A 22 9.24 3.37 -4.72
N PRO A 23 10.07 4.36 -5.11
CA PRO A 23 9.64 5.74 -5.32
C PRO A 23 8.78 5.92 -6.58
N GLY A 24 8.65 4.87 -7.39
CA GLY A 24 7.94 4.87 -8.67
C GLY A 24 8.84 5.17 -9.85
N VAL A 25 8.44 4.67 -11.02
CA VAL A 25 9.22 4.76 -12.27
C VAL A 25 9.44 6.19 -12.78
N ASN A 26 8.55 7.11 -12.38
CA ASN A 26 8.59 8.52 -12.78
C ASN A 26 9.16 9.43 -11.68
N ALA A 27 9.79 8.87 -10.65
CA ALA A 27 10.42 9.66 -9.60
C ALA A 27 11.59 10.48 -10.19
N PRO A 28 11.66 11.79 -9.96
CA PRO A 28 12.79 12.59 -10.42
C PRO A 28 14.13 12.08 -9.85
N PRO A 29 15.23 12.07 -10.63
CA PRO A 29 16.51 11.55 -10.17
C PRO A 29 17.07 12.24 -8.91
N GLU A 30 16.81 13.53 -8.73
CA GLU A 30 17.14 14.28 -7.53
C GLU A 30 16.35 13.80 -6.31
N PHE A 31 15.04 13.61 -6.44
CA PHE A 31 14.19 13.10 -5.37
C PHE A 31 14.63 11.70 -4.93
N ARG A 32 15.01 10.85 -5.89
CA ARG A 32 15.55 9.53 -5.61
C ARG A 32 16.86 9.60 -4.81
N ARG A 33 17.82 10.42 -5.24
CA ARG A 33 19.11 10.57 -4.55
C ARG A 33 18.93 11.07 -3.11
N GLU A 34 18.02 12.02 -2.91
CA GLU A 34 17.67 12.51 -1.57
C GLU A 34 17.08 11.40 -0.70
N LEU A 35 16.15 10.61 -1.22
CA LEU A 35 15.59 9.47 -0.49
C LEU A 35 16.64 8.40 -0.15
N GLU A 36 17.55 8.10 -1.08
CA GLU A 36 18.66 7.16 -0.84
C GLU A 36 19.58 7.65 0.30
N ALA A 37 19.90 8.95 0.32
CA ALA A 37 20.67 9.56 1.40
C ALA A 37 19.93 9.53 2.75
N GLU A 38 18.63 9.85 2.77
CA GLU A 38 17.81 9.81 3.99
C GLU A 38 17.65 8.37 4.55
N ALA A 39 17.65 7.37 3.67
CA ALA A 39 17.51 5.96 4.02
C ALA A 39 18.81 5.31 4.52
N GLN A 40 19.95 5.99 4.39
CA GLN A 40 21.24 5.44 4.80
C GLN A 40 21.24 5.05 6.28
N GLY A 41 21.57 3.79 6.56
CA GLY A 41 21.60 3.22 7.92
C GLY A 41 20.24 2.76 8.45
N LEU A 42 19.16 2.88 7.67
CA LEU A 42 17.85 2.33 8.01
C LEU A 42 17.65 0.95 7.37
N PRO A 43 16.79 0.07 7.93
CA PRO A 43 16.41 -1.21 7.32
C PRO A 43 15.45 -1.03 6.13
N VAL A 44 15.81 -0.15 5.18
CA VAL A 44 15.01 0.21 4.02
C VAL A 44 15.84 0.03 2.75
N GLN A 45 15.38 -0.86 1.87
CA GLN A 45 15.95 -1.06 0.55
C GLN A 45 15.13 -0.28 -0.49
N LEU A 46 15.78 0.66 -1.18
CA LEU A 46 15.17 1.39 -2.29
C LEU A 46 15.38 0.63 -3.60
N VAL A 47 14.29 0.46 -4.36
CA VAL A 47 14.31 -0.16 -5.70
C VAL A 47 13.72 0.78 -6.73
N SER A 48 14.39 0.89 -7.88
CA SER A 48 13.91 1.68 -9.04
C SER A 48 12.59 1.18 -9.57
N TYR A 49 12.46 -0.14 -9.61
CA TYR A 49 11.35 -0.82 -10.23
C TYR A 49 11.16 -2.17 -9.55
N VAL A 50 9.93 -2.64 -9.56
CA VAL A 50 9.56 -3.97 -9.11
C VAL A 50 8.92 -4.64 -10.31
N ASP A 51 9.65 -5.55 -10.95
CA ASP A 51 9.18 -6.30 -12.13
C ASP A 51 7.92 -7.11 -11.81
N ASP A 52 7.87 -7.73 -10.62
CA ASP A 52 6.76 -8.56 -10.16
C ASP A 52 6.18 -8.00 -8.84
N SER A 53 5.39 -6.93 -8.97
CA SER A 53 4.73 -6.27 -7.83
C SER A 53 3.84 -7.24 -7.07
N MET A 54 3.15 -8.14 -7.78
CA MET A 54 2.26 -9.12 -7.19
C MET A 54 2.99 -10.10 -6.28
N SER A 55 4.13 -10.66 -6.70
CA SER A 55 4.89 -11.57 -5.84
C SER A 55 5.45 -10.86 -4.61
N HIS A 56 5.86 -9.60 -4.72
CA HIS A 56 6.32 -8.83 -3.57
C HIS A 56 5.19 -8.50 -2.59
N ILE A 57 4.01 -8.11 -3.10
CA ILE A 57 2.82 -7.94 -2.26
C ILE A 57 2.45 -9.27 -1.60
N ALA A 58 2.51 -10.39 -2.33
CA ALA A 58 2.21 -11.72 -1.81
C ALA A 58 3.18 -12.17 -0.70
N ALA A 59 4.43 -11.71 -0.73
CA ALA A 59 5.42 -11.98 0.31
C ALA A 59 5.34 -11.00 1.50
N ALA A 60 4.79 -9.81 1.33
CA ALA A 60 4.74 -8.80 2.37
C ALA A 60 3.79 -9.15 3.53
N ASP A 61 4.21 -8.81 4.75
CA ASP A 61 3.38 -8.85 5.96
C ASP A 61 2.43 -7.64 6.05
N LEU A 62 2.89 -6.49 5.56
CA LEU A 62 2.13 -5.24 5.50
C LEU A 62 2.51 -4.45 4.24
N VAL A 63 1.50 -4.01 3.49
CA VAL A 63 1.69 -3.11 2.34
C VAL A 63 1.39 -1.68 2.76
N VAL A 64 2.33 -0.77 2.51
CA VAL A 64 2.11 0.67 2.71
C VAL A 64 2.08 1.36 1.36
N SER A 65 0.95 1.93 1.01
CA SER A 65 0.78 2.55 -0.31
C SER A 65 -0.18 3.71 -0.28
N MET A 66 -0.22 4.42 -1.40
CA MET A 66 -1.36 5.27 -1.72
C MET A 66 -2.60 4.43 -2.06
N ALA A 67 -3.77 5.05 -2.14
CA ALA A 67 -5.01 4.37 -2.50
C ALA A 67 -5.19 4.19 -4.03
N GLY A 68 -4.12 3.80 -4.73
CA GLY A 68 -4.16 3.52 -6.17
C GLY A 68 -5.05 2.32 -6.51
N TYR A 69 -5.75 2.36 -7.65
CA TYR A 69 -6.72 1.31 -8.00
C TYR A 69 -6.07 -0.06 -8.18
N ASN A 70 -4.96 -0.13 -8.93
CA ASN A 70 -4.27 -1.38 -9.22
C ASN A 70 -3.70 -2.00 -7.93
N THR A 71 -2.91 -1.23 -7.18
CA THR A 71 -2.30 -1.72 -5.93
C THR A 71 -3.34 -2.19 -4.92
N LEU A 72 -4.46 -1.47 -4.76
CA LEU A 72 -5.54 -1.93 -3.87
C LEU A 72 -6.22 -3.19 -4.41
N SER A 73 -6.39 -3.32 -5.72
CA SER A 73 -6.96 -4.54 -6.31
C SER A 73 -6.06 -5.75 -6.06
N GLU A 74 -4.74 -5.58 -6.20
CA GLU A 74 -3.73 -6.60 -5.89
C GLU A 74 -3.77 -6.99 -4.41
N VAL A 75 -3.70 -5.99 -3.51
CA VAL A 75 -3.79 -6.16 -2.05
C VAL A 75 -5.05 -6.94 -1.65
N LEU A 76 -6.21 -6.56 -2.19
CA LEU A 76 -7.48 -7.23 -1.90
C LEU A 76 -7.51 -8.66 -2.47
N SER A 77 -6.96 -8.87 -3.67
CA SER A 77 -6.91 -10.20 -4.28
C SER A 77 -6.03 -11.18 -3.49
N LEU A 78 -4.96 -10.66 -2.89
CA LEU A 78 -4.00 -11.41 -2.07
C LEU A 78 -4.34 -11.40 -0.57
N ARG A 79 -5.41 -10.70 -0.17
CA ARG A 79 -5.86 -10.56 1.22
C ARG A 79 -4.75 -10.09 2.16
N LYS A 80 -3.96 -9.12 1.69
CA LYS A 80 -2.85 -8.57 2.47
C LYS A 80 -3.31 -7.44 3.37
N LYS A 81 -2.67 -7.34 4.54
CA LYS A 81 -2.78 -6.16 5.39
C LYS A 81 -2.25 -4.96 4.63
N ALA A 82 -2.95 -3.84 4.73
CA ALA A 82 -2.50 -2.62 4.11
C ALA A 82 -2.78 -1.40 4.97
N LEU A 83 -1.78 -0.53 5.06
CA LEU A 83 -1.86 0.79 5.66
C LEU A 83 -1.82 1.83 4.54
N ILE A 84 -2.96 2.48 4.30
CA ILE A 84 -3.17 3.30 3.13
C ILE A 84 -3.12 4.78 3.48
N VAL A 85 -2.34 5.53 2.70
CA VAL A 85 -2.22 6.99 2.81
C VAL A 85 -2.69 7.61 1.49
N PRO A 86 -3.97 7.99 1.35
CA PRO A 86 -4.46 8.56 0.10
C PRO A 86 -3.75 9.88 -0.24
N ARG A 87 -3.80 10.32 -1.50
CA ARG A 87 -3.26 11.64 -1.87
C ARG A 87 -4.16 12.75 -1.30
N ALA A 88 -3.56 13.83 -0.77
CA ALA A 88 -4.29 15.04 -0.35
C ALA A 88 -4.88 15.88 -1.51
N GLY A 89 -4.54 15.57 -2.76
CA GLY A 89 -4.91 16.36 -3.96
C GLY A 89 -6.38 16.20 -4.38
N PRO A 90 -6.78 16.73 -5.56
CA PRO A 90 -8.19 16.82 -5.98
C PRO A 90 -8.87 15.47 -6.26
N SER A 91 -8.14 14.35 -6.15
CA SER A 91 -8.68 13.02 -6.41
C SER A 91 -9.46 12.51 -5.19
N VAL A 92 -10.71 12.95 -5.09
CA VAL A 92 -11.70 12.44 -4.13
C VAL A 92 -11.81 10.91 -4.21
N GLU A 93 -11.53 10.32 -5.38
CA GLU A 93 -11.58 8.87 -5.59
C GLU A 93 -10.66 8.08 -4.66
N GLN A 94 -9.42 8.54 -4.43
CA GLN A 94 -8.48 7.82 -3.54
C GLN A 94 -8.99 7.80 -2.10
N THR A 95 -9.42 8.96 -1.61
CA THR A 95 -9.95 9.10 -0.25
C THR A 95 -11.25 8.32 -0.10
N THR A 96 -12.17 8.39 -1.07
CA THR A 96 -13.43 7.63 -1.06
C THR A 96 -13.17 6.13 -1.04
N ARG A 97 -12.26 5.64 -1.91
CA ARG A 97 -11.88 4.22 -1.96
C ARG A 97 -11.28 3.76 -0.63
N ALA A 98 -10.33 4.51 -0.09
CA ALA A 98 -9.69 4.21 1.18
C ALA A 98 -10.72 4.11 2.32
N ARG A 99 -11.61 5.09 2.44
CA ARG A 99 -12.65 5.10 3.46
C ARG A 99 -13.65 3.96 3.33
N LEU A 100 -14.10 3.64 2.12
CA LEU A 100 -15.05 2.55 1.88
C LEU A 100 -14.46 1.18 2.23
N LEU A 101 -13.19 0.95 1.88
CA LEU A 101 -12.50 -0.30 2.22
C LEU A 101 -12.18 -0.39 3.71
N ALA A 102 -11.76 0.72 4.34
CA ALA A 102 -11.52 0.77 5.79
C ALA A 102 -12.79 0.53 6.60
N LYS A 103 -13.93 1.08 6.18
CA LYS A 103 -15.25 0.83 6.80
C LYS A 103 -15.64 -0.66 6.77
N ARG A 104 -15.11 -1.42 5.81
CA ARG A 104 -15.31 -2.87 5.70
C ARG A 104 -14.24 -3.68 6.43
N GLY A 105 -13.30 -3.04 7.15
CA GLY A 105 -12.22 -3.74 7.85
C GLY A 105 -11.17 -4.36 6.92
N LEU A 106 -11.11 -3.94 5.65
CA LEU A 106 -10.23 -4.55 4.65
C LEU A 106 -8.84 -3.92 4.61
N ILE A 107 -8.70 -2.68 5.09
CA ILE A 107 -7.46 -1.91 5.16
C ILE A 107 -7.52 -0.96 6.35
N ASP A 108 -6.36 -0.48 6.79
CA ASP A 108 -6.25 0.68 7.67
C ASP A 108 -5.86 1.93 6.86
N VAL A 109 -6.17 3.12 7.39
CA VAL A 109 -5.96 4.40 6.70
C VAL A 109 -5.36 5.42 7.65
N ILE A 110 -4.31 6.11 7.19
CA ILE A 110 -3.87 7.39 7.77
C ILE A 110 -4.31 8.49 6.81
N GLU A 111 -5.18 9.38 7.28
CA GLU A 111 -5.58 10.54 6.50
C GLU A 111 -4.37 11.47 6.27
N PRO A 112 -4.26 12.16 5.12
CA PRO A 112 -3.04 12.89 4.77
C PRO A 112 -2.67 13.99 5.76
N LYS A 113 -3.67 14.58 6.41
CA LYS A 113 -3.52 15.60 7.46
C LYS A 113 -2.93 15.04 8.76
N ASP A 114 -3.01 13.72 8.95
CA ASP A 114 -2.57 13.00 10.15
C ASP A 114 -1.26 12.23 9.89
N LEU A 115 -0.65 12.42 8.71
CA LEU A 115 0.58 11.75 8.29
C LEU A 115 1.82 12.39 8.94
N PHE A 116 2.05 12.05 10.20
CA PHE A 116 3.23 12.42 10.96
C PHE A 116 4.13 11.20 11.22
N PRO A 117 5.47 11.37 11.37
CA PRO A 117 6.38 10.26 11.62
C PRO A 117 5.99 9.38 12.80
N GLU A 118 5.54 9.97 13.90
CA GLU A 118 5.18 9.29 15.14
C GLU A 118 3.91 8.45 14.96
N ASN A 119 2.88 9.04 14.35
CA ASN A 119 1.63 8.34 14.06
C ASN A 119 1.88 7.18 13.07
N LEU A 120 2.64 7.42 12.01
CA LEU A 120 3.00 6.37 11.06
C LEU A 120 3.79 5.25 11.74
N ALA A 121 4.77 5.57 12.58
CA ALA A 121 5.55 4.59 13.33
C ALA A 121 4.67 3.71 14.23
N GLU A 122 3.77 4.33 15.00
CA GLU A 122 2.82 3.60 15.85
C GLU A 122 1.92 2.68 15.02
N ARG A 123 1.38 3.19 13.90
CA ARG A 123 0.53 2.38 13.03
C ARG A 123 1.28 1.21 12.40
N LEU A 124 2.53 1.37 11.98
CA LEU A 124 3.32 0.27 11.44
C LEU A 124 3.43 -0.90 12.45
N LEU A 125 3.73 -0.61 13.71
CA LEU A 125 3.85 -1.64 14.74
C LEU A 125 2.50 -2.32 15.03
N LEU A 126 1.44 -1.54 15.19
CA LEU A 126 0.09 -2.06 15.46
C LEU A 126 -0.37 -2.97 14.32
N ASP A 127 -0.27 -2.49 13.08
CA ASP A 127 -0.74 -3.18 11.89
C ASP A 127 0.03 -4.50 11.64
N LEU A 128 1.35 -4.50 11.88
CA LEU A 128 2.16 -5.72 11.80
C LEU A 128 1.72 -6.77 12.84
N GLN A 129 1.40 -6.37 14.07
CA GLN A 129 1.06 -7.28 15.17
C GLN A 129 -0.39 -7.78 15.18
N ARG A 130 -1.31 -7.00 14.61
CA ARG A 130 -2.74 -7.33 14.54
C ARG A 130 -3.01 -8.63 13.78
N SER A 131 -4.06 -9.36 14.15
CA SER A 131 -4.48 -10.60 13.45
C SER A 131 -5.97 -10.59 13.09
N ASP A 132 -6.65 -9.50 13.41
CA ASP A 132 -8.08 -9.27 13.21
C ASP A 132 -8.41 -8.64 11.85
N TYR A 133 -7.40 -8.37 11.00
CA TYR A 133 -7.61 -7.80 9.67
C TYR A 133 -6.54 -8.28 8.66
N PRO A 134 -6.84 -8.25 7.35
CA PRO A 134 -8.09 -7.79 6.73
C PRO A 134 -9.30 -8.71 7.01
N ALA A 135 -10.43 -8.12 7.41
CA ALA A 135 -11.66 -8.84 7.72
C ALA A 135 -12.52 -9.00 6.46
N TYR A 136 -12.69 -10.25 6.00
CA TYR A 136 -13.55 -10.56 4.86
C TYR A 136 -14.84 -11.20 5.33
N ASP A 137 -15.86 -10.37 5.56
CA ASP A 137 -17.22 -10.86 5.84
C ASP A 137 -17.81 -11.56 4.60
N GLU A 138 -17.56 -10.99 3.42
CA GLU A 138 -17.93 -11.56 2.11
C GLU A 138 -16.73 -11.51 1.14
N PRO A 139 -16.53 -12.54 0.31
CA PRO A 139 -15.48 -12.51 -0.70
C PRO A 139 -15.75 -11.41 -1.74
N ILE A 140 -14.84 -10.43 -1.85
CA ILE A 140 -14.82 -9.53 -3.02
C ILE A 140 -14.40 -10.36 -4.24
N ASP A 141 -15.25 -10.43 -5.26
CA ASP A 141 -14.87 -11.09 -6.50
C ASP A 141 -13.89 -10.24 -7.30
N THR A 142 -12.63 -10.67 -7.32
CA THR A 142 -11.53 -10.00 -8.04
C THR A 142 -11.34 -10.53 -9.46
N ARG A 143 -12.20 -11.44 -9.95
CA ARG A 143 -12.09 -12.05 -11.29
C ARG A 143 -12.78 -11.22 -12.38
N GLY A 144 -12.74 -9.89 -12.25
CA GLY A 144 -13.42 -8.94 -13.14
C GLY A 144 -13.08 -9.15 -14.62
N ALA A 145 -11.82 -9.39 -14.96
CA ALA A 145 -11.39 -9.66 -16.35
C ALA A 145 -12.06 -10.92 -16.93
N ARG A 146 -12.15 -12.00 -16.14
CA ARG A 146 -12.83 -13.23 -16.56
C ARG A 146 -14.32 -12.98 -16.79
N HIS A 147 -14.98 -12.26 -15.89
CA HIS A 147 -16.39 -11.92 -16.03
C HIS A 147 -16.64 -11.02 -17.24
N ALA A 148 -15.80 -10.01 -17.45
CA ALA A 148 -15.86 -9.16 -18.64
C ALA A 148 -15.71 -9.98 -19.92
N ALA A 149 -14.74 -10.89 -20.00
CA ALA A 149 -14.54 -11.76 -21.16
C ALA A 149 -15.75 -12.66 -21.44
N ILE A 150 -16.36 -13.24 -20.40
CA ILE A 150 -17.59 -14.04 -20.53
C ILE A 150 -18.72 -13.17 -21.09
N ARG A 151 -18.96 -11.98 -20.53
CA ARG A 151 -20.03 -11.07 -20.99
C ARG A 151 -19.82 -10.59 -22.42
N LEU A 152 -18.59 -10.25 -22.80
CA LEU A 152 -18.27 -9.87 -24.17
C LEU A 152 -18.51 -11.03 -25.14
N SER A 153 -18.16 -12.26 -24.73
CA SER A 153 -18.38 -13.46 -25.55
C SER A 153 -19.87 -13.77 -25.75
N GLU A 154 -20.75 -13.37 -24.83
CA GLU A 154 -22.21 -13.50 -24.99
C GLU A 154 -22.76 -12.54 -26.05
N LEU A 155 -22.14 -11.37 -26.22
CA LEU A 155 -22.59 -10.33 -27.16
C LEU A 155 -22.16 -10.59 -28.61
N ILE A 156 -21.08 -11.37 -28.82
CA ILE A 156 -20.49 -11.64 -30.15
C ILE A 156 -21.08 -12.93 -30.78
N ARG A 157 -21.96 -13.66 -30.08
CA ARG A 157 -22.61 -14.89 -30.58
C ARG A 157 -23.87 -14.64 -31.43
N TYR A 158 -24.00 -13.46 -32.03
CA TYR A 158 -25.01 -13.11 -33.04
C TYR A 158 -24.32 -12.85 -34.37
#